data_AF-A0A966C6S4-F1
#
_entry.id   AF-A0A966C6S4-F1
#
_cell.length_a   1.000
_cell.length_b   1.000
_cell.length_c   1.000
_cell.angle_alpha   90.00
_cell.angle_beta   90.00
_cell.angle_gamma   90.00
#
_symmetry.space_group_name_H-M   'P 1'
#
loop_
_entity.id
_entity.type
_entity.pdbx_description
1 polymer ?
#
loop_
_entity_poly.entity_id
_entity_poly.type
_entity_poly.pdbx_seq_one_letter_code
_entity_poly.pdbx_strand_id
1 'polypeptide(L)'
;MSTLVFDIETIGDNWEELDETTQKILTRWVDKTTKDEAEHFSLVEDIKNGLGFSPFTGRVVAIGVYDIERAQGAVYYSGEGTEDNEKDGDYTLKQRSEVDMLADFWEGAKGYDTFVTYNGRGFDVPFLMHRSAVSKIKPTVNMMEGRYPYQQKSC
;
A
#
# COMPACT_ATOMS: atom_id res chain seq x y z
N MET A 1 19.90 -14.60 9.89
CA MET A 1 19.40 -13.64 8.91
C MET A 1 18.02 -14.12 8.58
N SER A 2 17.02 -13.38 9.02
CA SER A 2 15.61 -13.66 8.74
C SER A 2 15.13 -12.81 7.56
N THR A 3 14.46 -13.45 6.61
CA THR A 3 14.07 -12.86 5.34
C THR A 3 12.55 -12.88 5.19
N LEU A 4 11.96 -11.69 5.07
CA LEU A 4 10.54 -11.52 4.81
C LEU A 4 10.32 -11.16 3.34
N VAL A 5 9.57 -11.99 2.62
CA VAL A 5 8.99 -11.61 1.33
C VAL A 5 7.64 -10.97 1.60
N PHE A 6 7.33 -9.86 0.94
CA PHE A 6 5.98 -9.29 1.02
C PHE A 6 5.58 -8.55 -0.25
N ASP A 7 4.27 -8.38 -0.39
CA ASP A 7 3.60 -7.65 -1.48
C ASP A 7 2.26 -7.09 -0.95
N ILE A 8 1.74 -6.02 -1.56
CA ILE A 8 0.48 -5.40 -1.14
C ILE A 8 -0.51 -5.29 -2.29
N GLU A 9 -1.80 -5.37 -1.94
CA GLU A 9 -2.90 -5.07 -2.86
C GLU A 9 -3.66 -3.85 -2.39
N THR A 10 -4.03 -3.00 -3.34
CA THR A 10 -4.65 -1.70 -3.07
C THR A 10 -5.87 -1.49 -3.95
N ILE A 11 -6.82 -0.70 -3.45
CA ILE A 11 -7.97 -0.24 -4.24
C ILE A 11 -8.07 1.27 -4.15
N GLY A 12 -8.62 1.88 -5.19
CA GLY A 12 -9.00 3.28 -5.18
C GLY A 12 -10.17 3.54 -4.24
N ASP A 13 -10.20 4.72 -3.65
CA ASP A 13 -11.37 5.23 -2.95
C ASP A 13 -12.51 5.48 -3.94
N ASN A 14 -13.74 5.51 -3.42
CA ASN A 14 -14.92 5.81 -4.21
C ASN A 14 -14.83 7.27 -4.70
N TRP A 15 -14.81 7.47 -6.03
CA TRP A 15 -14.65 8.80 -6.63
C TRP A 15 -15.72 9.77 -6.13
N GLU A 16 -16.96 9.29 -6.05
CA GLU A 16 -18.11 10.07 -5.64
C GLU A 16 -18.07 10.48 -4.16
N GLU A 17 -17.22 9.84 -3.34
CA GLU A 17 -17.00 10.17 -1.93
C GLU A 17 -15.80 11.12 -1.72
N LEU A 18 -14.96 11.32 -2.74
CA LEU A 18 -13.87 12.29 -2.67
C LEU A 18 -14.41 13.72 -2.64
N ASP A 19 -13.75 14.60 -1.90
CA ASP A 19 -14.14 16.01 -1.86
C ASP A 19 -13.94 16.70 -3.22
N GLU A 20 -14.74 17.72 -3.49
CA GLU A 20 -14.73 18.45 -4.77
C GLU A 20 -13.36 19.04 -5.11
N THR A 21 -12.55 19.41 -4.11
CA THR A 21 -11.22 19.98 -4.34
C THR A 21 -10.28 18.89 -4.87
N THR A 22 -10.31 17.71 -4.25
CA THR A 22 -9.52 16.56 -4.71
C THR A 22 -9.92 16.14 -6.12
N GLN A 23 -11.21 15.97 -6.39
CA GLN A 23 -11.71 15.63 -7.73
C GLN A 23 -11.19 16.62 -8.78
N LYS A 24 -11.36 17.93 -8.52
CA LYS A 24 -10.92 18.99 -9.42
C LYS A 24 -9.41 19.02 -9.61
N ILE A 25 -8.61 18.75 -8.59
CA ILE A 25 -7.14 18.72 -8.70
C ILE A 25 -6.71 17.58 -9.61
N LEU A 26 -7.31 16.39 -9.45
CA LEU A 26 -7.00 15.20 -10.25
C LEU A 26 -7.37 15.40 -11.72
N THR A 27 -8.53 16.02 -12.03
CA THR A 27 -8.98 16.25 -13.41
C THR A 27 -8.43 17.54 -14.05
N ARG A 28 -7.81 18.44 -13.28
CA ARG A 28 -7.43 19.79 -13.74
C ARG A 28 -6.65 19.82 -15.05
N TRP A 29 -5.78 18.83 -15.27
CA TRP A 29 -4.97 18.76 -16.48
C TRP A 29 -5.80 18.31 -17.68
N VAL A 30 -6.69 17.32 -17.49
CA VAL A 30 -7.64 16.83 -18.50
C VAL A 30 -8.50 18.00 -18.98
N ASP A 31 -9.10 18.73 -18.03
CA ASP A 31 -9.94 19.91 -18.31
C ASP A 31 -9.25 20.97 -19.18
N LYS A 32 -7.91 21.01 -19.16
CA LYS A 32 -7.10 21.97 -19.94
C LYS A 32 -6.62 21.43 -21.28
N THR A 33 -6.50 20.12 -21.45
CA THR A 33 -5.84 19.51 -22.60
C THR A 33 -6.80 18.91 -23.61
N THR A 34 -7.98 18.48 -23.17
CA THR A 34 -8.95 17.80 -24.04
C THR A 34 -9.72 18.78 -24.90
N LYS A 35 -10.03 18.35 -26.13
CA LYS A 35 -10.73 19.21 -27.11
C LYS A 35 -12.20 18.84 -27.31
N ASP A 36 -12.57 17.63 -26.94
CA ASP A 36 -13.93 17.12 -27.04
C ASP A 36 -14.34 16.36 -25.77
N GLU A 37 -15.64 16.18 -25.62
CA GLU A 37 -16.24 15.56 -24.43
C GLU A 37 -15.92 14.06 -24.32
N ALA A 38 -15.67 13.37 -25.44
CA ALA A 38 -15.39 11.93 -25.43
C ALA A 38 -13.98 11.64 -24.92
N GLU A 39 -12.98 12.41 -25.36
CA GLU A 39 -11.61 12.37 -24.85
C GLU A 39 -11.57 12.73 -23.35
N HIS A 40 -12.31 13.78 -22.96
CA HIS A 40 -12.44 14.19 -21.56
C HIS A 40 -13.00 13.06 -20.69
N PHE A 41 -14.13 12.47 -21.10
CA PHE A 41 -14.76 11.38 -20.37
C PHE A 41 -13.80 10.19 -20.19
N SER A 42 -13.12 9.76 -21.27
CA SER A 42 -12.20 8.62 -21.24
C SER A 42 -11.03 8.86 -20.27
N LEU A 43 -10.43 10.06 -20.28
CA LEU A 43 -9.29 10.36 -19.40
C LEU A 43 -9.70 10.51 -17.93
N VAL A 44 -10.91 11.01 -17.66
CA VAL A 44 -11.45 11.03 -16.30
C VAL A 44 -11.73 9.60 -15.81
N GLU A 45 -12.24 8.73 -16.67
CA GLU A 45 -12.43 7.31 -16.34
C GLU A 45 -11.10 6.60 -16.02
N ASP A 46 -10.04 6.88 -16.79
CA ASP A 46 -8.69 6.37 -16.51
C ASP A 46 -8.16 6.85 -15.14
N ILE A 47 -8.41 8.11 -14.78
CA ILE A 47 -8.07 8.64 -13.45
C ILE A 47 -8.80 7.88 -12.35
N LYS A 48 -10.12 7.66 -12.51
CA LYS A 48 -10.94 6.91 -11.55
C LYS A 48 -10.43 5.48 -11.36
N ASN A 49 -10.06 4.82 -12.45
CA ASN A 49 -9.50 3.47 -12.42
C ASN A 49 -8.09 3.42 -11.82
N GLY A 50 -7.35 4.53 -11.88
CA GLY A 50 -5.98 4.64 -11.37
C GLY A 50 -5.85 5.07 -9.90
N LEU A 51 -6.95 5.37 -9.20
CA LEU A 51 -6.90 5.90 -7.82
C LEU A 51 -6.16 4.98 -6.84
N GLY A 52 -6.22 3.66 -7.06
CA GLY A 52 -5.52 2.67 -6.25
C GLY A 52 -4.00 2.77 -6.31
N PHE A 53 -3.42 3.43 -7.33
CA PHE A 53 -1.97 3.55 -7.46
C PHE A 53 -1.36 4.67 -6.60
N SER A 54 -2.17 5.38 -5.81
CA SER A 54 -1.70 6.47 -4.95
C SER A 54 -2.19 6.26 -3.52
N PRO A 55 -1.30 6.35 -2.51
CA PRO A 55 -1.70 6.21 -1.10
C PRO A 55 -2.59 7.34 -0.58
N PHE A 56 -2.73 8.42 -1.36
CA PHE A 56 -3.57 9.56 -1.04
C PHE A 56 -5.01 9.41 -1.54
N THR A 57 -5.25 8.47 -2.45
CA THR A 57 -6.55 8.27 -3.13
C THR A 57 -6.98 6.80 -3.11
N GLY A 58 -6.26 5.97 -2.38
CA GLY A 58 -6.51 4.55 -2.26
C GLY A 58 -6.07 4.04 -0.90
N ARG A 59 -6.41 2.77 -0.67
CA ARG A 59 -6.20 2.08 0.60
C ARG A 59 -5.67 0.68 0.38
N VAL A 60 -4.96 0.16 1.38
CA VAL A 60 -4.50 -1.23 1.36
C VAL A 60 -5.66 -2.15 1.70
N VAL A 61 -5.86 -3.18 0.88
CA VAL A 61 -6.89 -4.21 1.08
C VAL A 61 -6.31 -5.58 1.35
N ALA A 62 -5.06 -5.83 1.00
CA ALA A 62 -4.35 -7.02 1.44
C ALA A 62 -2.85 -6.78 1.59
N ILE A 63 -2.23 -7.53 2.49
CA ILE A 63 -0.78 -7.63 2.65
C ILE A 63 -0.42 -9.11 2.73
N GLY A 64 0.30 -9.60 1.73
CA GLY A 64 0.87 -10.94 1.74
C GLY A 64 2.27 -10.91 2.32
N VAL A 65 2.58 -11.82 3.25
CA VAL A 65 3.92 -11.98 3.82
C VAL A 65 4.34 -13.45 3.85
N TYR A 66 5.62 -13.71 3.64
CA TYR A 66 6.21 -15.04 3.69
C TYR A 66 7.59 -15.03 4.34
N ASP A 67 7.75 -15.81 5.41
CA ASP A 67 9.01 -16.08 6.09
C ASP A 67 9.74 -17.22 5.38
N ILE A 68 10.89 -16.91 4.78
CA ILE A 68 11.68 -17.89 4.02
C ILE A 68 12.22 -18.99 4.94
N GLU A 69 12.69 -18.63 6.13
CA GLU A 69 13.36 -19.55 7.02
C GLU A 69 12.38 -20.51 7.73
N ARG A 70 11.16 -20.05 8.02
CA ARG A 70 10.09 -20.87 8.61
C ARG A 70 9.23 -21.59 7.57
N ALA A 71 9.34 -21.19 6.31
CA ALA A 71 8.45 -21.63 5.23
C ALA A 71 6.97 -21.45 5.59
N GLN A 72 6.63 -20.30 6.17
CA GLN A 72 5.27 -19.97 6.62
C GLN A 72 4.90 -18.56 6.19
N GLY A 73 3.64 -18.39 5.80
CA GLY A 73 3.09 -17.11 5.37
C GLY A 73 1.87 -16.67 6.15
N ALA A 74 1.53 -15.39 5.98
CA ALA A 74 0.25 -14.86 6.39
C ALA A 74 -0.28 -13.94 5.30
N VAL A 75 -1.59 -13.92 5.14
CA VAL A 75 -2.29 -12.97 4.28
C VAL A 75 -3.22 -12.16 5.16
N TYR A 76 -2.92 -10.88 5.33
CA TYR A 76 -3.85 -9.96 5.94
C TYR A 76 -4.77 -9.42 4.85
N TYR A 77 -6.08 -9.37 5.08
CA TYR A 77 -7.03 -8.87 4.08
C TYR A 77 -8.21 -8.13 4.72
N SER A 78 -8.78 -7.17 3.99
CA SER A 78 -9.99 -6.47 4.40
C SER A 78 -11.24 -7.30 4.12
N GLY A 79 -12.24 -7.21 5.00
CA GLY A 79 -13.56 -7.83 4.82
C GLY A 79 -14.63 -7.16 5.69
N GLU A 80 -15.89 -7.54 5.50
CA GLU A 80 -17.04 -6.94 6.21
C GLU A 80 -17.39 -7.65 7.53
N GLY A 81 -16.79 -8.82 7.81
CA GLY A 81 -17.08 -9.64 8.99
C GLY A 81 -16.08 -9.51 10.14
N THR A 82 -16.14 -10.45 11.07
CA THR A 82 -15.08 -10.73 12.05
C THR A 82 -14.75 -12.21 11.96
N GLU A 83 -14.22 -12.61 10.81
CA GLU A 83 -13.82 -14.00 10.58
C GLU A 83 -12.64 -14.35 11.49
N ASP A 84 -12.68 -15.56 12.04
CA ASP A 84 -11.54 -16.11 12.76
C ASP A 84 -10.38 -16.35 11.77
N ASN A 85 -9.15 -16.31 12.28
CA ASN A 85 -8.01 -16.61 11.43
C ASN A 85 -8.09 -18.05 10.90
N GLU A 86 -7.98 -18.20 9.59
CA GLU A 86 -8.05 -19.49 8.91
C GLU A 86 -6.65 -19.97 8.52
N LYS A 87 -6.40 -21.28 8.61
CA LYS A 87 -5.17 -21.88 8.13
C LYS A 87 -5.40 -22.54 6.77
N ASP A 88 -4.64 -22.10 5.78
CA ASP A 88 -4.62 -22.66 4.43
C ASP A 88 -3.19 -23.09 4.07
N GLY A 89 -2.90 -24.38 4.25
CA GLY A 89 -1.57 -24.94 4.07
C GLY A 89 -0.51 -24.26 4.96
N ASP A 90 0.48 -23.64 4.31
CA ASP A 90 1.56 -22.90 4.97
C ASP A 90 1.19 -21.45 5.28
N TYR A 91 0.00 -21.00 4.89
CA TYR A 91 -0.50 -19.65 5.11
C TYR A 91 -1.55 -19.60 6.22
N THR A 92 -1.58 -18.46 6.90
CA THR A 92 -2.70 -18.08 7.77
C THR A 92 -3.39 -16.86 7.20
N LEU A 93 -4.67 -17.00 6.85
CA LEU A 93 -5.52 -15.92 6.39
C LEU A 93 -6.08 -15.18 7.61
N LYS A 94 -5.95 -13.85 7.59
CA LYS A 94 -6.25 -12.99 8.74
C LYS A 94 -7.06 -11.79 8.28
N GLN A 95 -8.37 -11.81 8.51
CA GLN A 95 -9.19 -10.65 8.24
C GLN A 95 -8.83 -9.50 9.19
N ARG A 96 -8.58 -8.29 8.66
CA ARG A 96 -8.13 -7.11 9.42
C ARG A 96 -8.69 -5.82 8.83
N SER A 97 -8.84 -4.80 9.66
CA SER A 97 -8.99 -3.42 9.14
C SER A 97 -7.66 -2.94 8.54
N GLU A 98 -7.66 -1.93 7.67
CA GLU A 98 -6.40 -1.37 7.14
C GLU A 98 -5.43 -0.96 8.26
N VAL A 99 -5.96 -0.34 9.32
CA VAL A 99 -5.18 0.06 10.49
C VAL A 99 -4.50 -1.13 11.15
N ASP A 100 -5.24 -2.22 11.34
CA ASP A 100 -4.69 -3.43 11.96
C ASP A 100 -3.72 -4.16 11.03
N MET A 101 -3.97 -4.17 9.71
CA MET A 101 -3.03 -4.74 8.72
C MET A 101 -1.68 -4.03 8.79
N LEU A 102 -1.69 -2.70 8.80
CA LEU A 102 -0.48 -1.89 8.89
C LEU A 102 0.24 -2.13 10.23
N ALA A 103 -0.50 -2.18 11.34
CA ALA A 103 0.07 -2.42 12.66
C ALA A 103 0.71 -3.82 12.76
N ASP A 104 -0.01 -4.87 12.35
CA ASP A 104 0.48 -6.25 12.33
C ASP A 104 1.70 -6.40 11.41
N PHE A 105 1.70 -5.76 10.24
CA PHE A 105 2.84 -5.75 9.32
C PHE A 105 4.08 -5.14 9.97
N TRP A 106 3.98 -3.92 10.51
CA TRP A 106 5.14 -3.26 11.12
C TRP A 106 5.61 -3.99 12.38
N GLU A 107 4.71 -4.53 13.20
CA GLU A 107 5.13 -5.34 14.35
C GLU A 107 5.90 -6.58 13.90
N GLY A 108 5.38 -7.31 12.90
CA GLY A 108 6.04 -8.48 12.33
C GLY A 108 7.39 -8.15 11.69
N ALA A 109 7.50 -7.01 10.99
CA ALA A 109 8.73 -6.59 10.32
C ALA A 109 9.94 -6.47 11.25
N LYS A 110 9.74 -6.21 12.56
CA LYS A 110 10.86 -6.15 13.54
C LYS A 110 11.67 -7.44 13.63
N GLY A 111 11.06 -8.58 13.28
CA GLY A 111 11.70 -9.90 13.36
C GLY A 111 12.63 -10.20 12.19
N TYR A 112 12.76 -9.31 11.21
CA TYR A 112 13.43 -9.59 9.94
C TYR A 112 14.58 -8.62 9.65
N ASP A 113 15.65 -9.17 9.08
CA ASP A 113 16.85 -8.42 8.68
C ASP A 113 16.79 -8.03 7.19
N THR A 114 16.15 -8.87 6.37
CA THR A 114 16.10 -8.73 4.91
C THR A 114 14.66 -8.72 4.43
N PHE A 115 14.35 -7.79 3.53
CA PHE A 115 13.03 -7.65 2.93
C PHE A 115 13.13 -7.83 1.42
N VAL A 116 12.30 -8.71 0.87
CA VAL A 116 12.25 -9.02 -0.56
C VAL A 116 10.87 -8.61 -1.09
N THR A 117 10.87 -7.79 -2.13
CA THR A 117 9.66 -7.26 -2.79
C THR A 117 9.92 -7.15 -4.29
N TYR A 118 8.87 -6.94 -5.08
CA TYR A 118 9.00 -6.55 -6.48
C TYR A 118 8.60 -5.08 -6.64
N ASN A 119 9.56 -4.20 -6.98
CA ASN A 119 9.35 -2.75 -7.02
C ASN A 119 8.87 -2.12 -5.68
N GLY A 120 9.10 -2.77 -4.54
CA GLY A 120 8.57 -2.28 -3.25
C GLY A 120 9.08 -0.91 -2.81
N ARG A 121 10.28 -0.49 -3.24
CA ARG A 121 10.77 0.87 -2.99
C ARG A 121 10.11 1.93 -3.87
N GLY A 122 9.53 1.53 -5.00
CA GLY A 122 8.79 2.40 -5.91
C GLY A 122 7.29 2.46 -5.62
N PHE A 123 6.74 1.45 -4.94
CA PHE A 123 5.31 1.35 -4.67
C PHE A 123 5.00 0.94 -3.23
N ASP A 124 5.20 -0.33 -2.87
CA ASP A 124 4.69 -0.95 -1.64
C ASP A 124 5.09 -0.21 -0.36
N VAL A 125 6.39 0.02 -0.18
CA VAL A 125 6.94 0.64 1.03
C VAL A 125 6.50 2.11 1.14
N PRO A 126 6.65 2.96 0.11
CA PRO A 126 6.07 4.30 0.14
C PRO A 126 4.57 4.29 0.45
N PHE A 127 3.80 3.37 -0.14
CA PHE A 127 2.36 3.28 0.08
C PHE A 127 2.06 2.98 1.54
N LEU A 128 2.65 1.91 2.09
CA LEU A 128 2.52 1.51 3.49
C LEU A 128 2.94 2.64 4.44
N MET A 129 4.03 3.36 4.16
CA MET A 129 4.50 4.47 4.99
C MET A 129 3.49 5.64 5.03
N HIS A 130 2.94 6.04 3.88
CA HIS A 130 1.97 7.14 3.81
C HIS A 130 0.65 6.75 4.49
N ARG A 131 0.14 5.54 4.23
CA ARG A 131 -1.07 5.04 4.89
C ARG A 131 -0.87 4.91 6.40
N SER A 132 0.31 4.47 6.83
CA SER A 132 0.67 4.43 8.26
C SER A 132 0.68 5.83 8.88
N ALA A 133 1.20 6.84 8.19
CA ALA A 133 1.17 8.22 8.67
C ALA A 133 -0.26 8.76 8.83
N VAL A 134 -1.15 8.47 7.87
CA VAL A 134 -2.59 8.81 7.95
C VAL A 134 -3.24 8.13 9.17
N SER A 135 -2.93 6.85 9.41
CA SER A 135 -3.46 6.07 10.53
C SER A 135 -2.71 6.27 11.85
N LYS A 136 -1.72 7.17 11.91
CA LYS A 136 -0.86 7.43 13.09
C LYS A 136 -0.12 6.20 13.60
N ILE A 137 0.21 5.27 12.71
CA ILE A 137 1.04 4.10 12.98
C ILE A 137 2.48 4.45 12.67
N LYS A 138 3.39 4.15 13.60
CA LYS A 138 4.82 4.40 13.42
C LYS A 138 5.47 3.18 12.75
N PRO A 139 6.08 3.32 11.55
CA PRO A 139 6.92 2.29 10.98
C PRO A 139 8.04 1.88 11.94
N THR A 140 8.22 0.59 12.12
CA THR A 140 9.16 0.00 13.08
C THR A 140 10.55 -0.23 12.46
N VAL A 141 10.60 -0.36 11.14
CA VAL A 141 11.81 -0.61 10.35
C VAL A 141 11.87 0.42 9.23
N ASN A 142 13.05 0.99 8.98
CA ASN A 142 13.26 1.89 7.86
C ASN A 142 13.63 1.11 6.59
N MET A 143 12.63 0.79 5.76
CA MET A 143 12.84 0.10 4.48
C MET A 143 13.23 1.05 3.32
N MET A 144 13.23 2.37 3.57
CA MET A 144 13.53 3.41 2.58
C MET A 144 14.92 4.03 2.74
N GLU A 145 15.78 3.47 3.61
CA GLU A 145 17.15 3.95 3.77
C GLU A 145 17.87 4.02 2.41
N GLY A 146 18.69 5.05 2.23
CA GLY A 146 19.48 5.23 1.01
C GLY A 146 20.45 4.07 0.82
N ARG A 147 20.67 3.65 -0.42
CA ARG A 147 21.59 2.53 -0.74
C ARG A 147 23.05 2.84 -0.38
N TYR A 148 23.44 4.11 -0.44
CA TYR A 148 24.78 4.59 -0.17
C TYR A 148 24.75 5.74 0.86
N PRO A 149 24.35 5.46 2.11
CA PRO A 149 24.18 6.51 3.11
C PRO A 149 25.52 7.19 3.42
N TYR A 150 26.62 6.45 3.31
CA TYR A 150 28.00 6.96 3.45
C TYR A 150 28.41 8.00 2.39
N GLN A 151 27.66 8.15 1.29
CA GLN A 151 27.92 9.17 0.27
C GLN A 151 27.22 10.50 0.58
N GLN A 152 26.29 10.52 1.54
CA GLN A 152 25.64 11.74 1.97
C GLN A 152 26.60 12.51 2.88
N LYS A 153 27.26 13.54 2.34
CA LYS A 153 28.06 14.47 3.15
C LYS A 153 27.09 15.27 4.04
N SER A 154 27.37 15.33 5.33
CA SER A 154 26.71 16.28 6.23
C SER A 154 26.97 17.70 5.70
N CYS A 155 25.89 18.38 5.32
CA CYS A 155 25.91 19.82 5.06
C CYS A 155 26.05 20.61 6.36
#